data_AF-A0A7M3YW12-F1
#
_entry.id   AF-A0A7M3YW12-F1
#
_cell.length_a   1.000
_cell.length_b   1.000
_cell.length_c   1.000
_cell.angle_alpha   90.00
_cell.angle_beta   90.00
_cell.angle_gamma   90.00
#
_symmetry.space_group_name_H-M   'P 1'
#
loop_
_entity.id
_entity.type
_entity.pdbx_description
1 polymer ?
#
loop_
_entity_poly.entity_id
_entity_poly.type
_entity_poly.pdbx_seq_one_letter_code
_entity_poly.pdbx_strand_id
1 'polypeptide(L)'
;MAVMVDATSGVSLGRSHGFMRQPHELCRHGQCMRRTPLASERDEGALTAVIEFLSAFTLFLMILTAFLSLAQLQMGSNDPDVDRLDRAASLGLDRLTSGEGWFVPYADGLDYANASADWHLASADALHEGRVQPGLLMHQRLDMDRIVALHNVTEDGMASGLGLDVDMSLRLTIVVAESTQAGRASTVLFEGGTERGTAPSSSTAYRSFQQDGELIRVILEVHDGGRKNNVLHLTEVMARPSSSGPEWIEVENPNDFAVALKGWSLNHTSGSSSSNLLLQSGVLSGQSLSLFTGDASSQAVGNATHVVDLGSLGFLGVGQLDGLANGQGTLSLRYTQLDEITPVDVMRVEWGGNTQLFMVTGQSLVWDGDDRFESSSWALEDSPTPGEGTA
;
A
#
# COMPACT_ATOMS: atom_id res chain seq x y z
N MET A 1 -8.50 45.24 -36.68
CA MET A 1 -7.07 45.39 -36.37
C MET A 1 -6.43 44.02 -36.60
N ALA A 2 -5.64 43.76 -37.63
CA ALA A 2 -4.47 44.48 -38.18
C ALA A 2 -3.25 44.41 -37.22
N VAL A 3 -2.04 44.00 -37.64
CA VAL A 3 -1.58 43.61 -39.00
C VAL A 3 -0.38 42.62 -39.00
N MET A 4 -0.10 42.08 -40.20
CA MET A 4 0.95 41.13 -40.62
C MET A 4 2.43 41.65 -40.59
N VAL A 5 3.43 40.73 -40.73
CA VAL A 5 4.67 40.79 -41.61
C VAL A 5 5.74 41.89 -41.31
N ASP A 6 7.07 41.78 -41.53
CA ASP A 6 8.09 40.80 -42.05
C ASP A 6 9.16 40.54 -40.94
N ALA A 7 10.21 39.69 -40.96
CA ALA A 7 10.93 38.79 -41.91
C ALA A 7 12.33 39.22 -42.47
N THR A 8 13.35 38.40 -42.15
CA THR A 8 14.58 38.05 -42.92
C THR A 8 15.63 39.08 -43.43
N SER A 9 16.92 38.74 -43.16
CA SER A 9 18.12 38.79 -44.06
C SER A 9 19.04 40.04 -44.15
N GLY A 10 20.30 39.82 -44.59
CA GLY A 10 21.37 40.81 -44.88
C GLY A 10 22.34 41.09 -43.70
N VAL A 11 23.65 40.81 -43.64
CA VAL A 11 24.79 40.51 -44.57
C VAL A 11 25.66 41.71 -45.02
N SER A 12 27.00 41.58 -44.83
CA SER A 12 28.09 42.42 -45.38
C SER A 12 28.33 43.79 -44.69
N LEU A 13 29.53 44.43 -44.67
CA LEU A 13 30.93 43.99 -44.85
C LEU A 13 31.90 45.12 -44.42
N GLY A 14 33.18 44.82 -44.10
CA GLY A 14 34.30 45.71 -44.46
C GLY A 14 35.36 46.07 -43.40
N ARG A 15 36.63 45.71 -43.72
CA ARG A 15 37.88 46.54 -43.75
C ARG A 15 38.32 47.35 -42.49
N SER A 16 39.61 47.65 -42.26
CA SER A 16 40.78 47.71 -43.18
C SER A 16 42.14 47.66 -42.45
N HIS A 17 43.19 47.13 -43.12
CA HIS A 17 44.66 47.35 -42.95
C HIS A 17 45.31 47.24 -41.53
N GLY A 18 46.53 46.74 -41.35
CA GLY A 18 47.54 46.19 -42.27
C GLY A 18 48.95 46.78 -42.02
N PHE A 19 50.03 46.05 -42.31
CA PHE A 19 51.36 46.63 -42.62
C PHE A 19 52.27 45.63 -43.36
N MET A 20 53.43 46.12 -43.84
CA MET A 20 54.23 45.55 -44.92
C MET A 20 55.72 45.43 -44.54
N ARG A 21 56.40 44.36 -44.97
CA ARG A 21 57.86 44.33 -45.24
C ARG A 21 58.22 43.19 -46.21
N GLN A 22 59.45 43.20 -46.72
CA GLN A 22 59.78 42.71 -48.07
C GLN A 22 61.13 41.90 -48.09
N PRO A 23 61.79 41.61 -49.24
CA PRO A 23 62.21 40.24 -49.61
C PRO A 23 63.73 40.00 -49.54
N HIS A 24 64.19 38.78 -49.88
CA HIS A 24 65.51 38.37 -50.42
C HIS A 24 65.44 36.81 -50.58
N GLU A 25 66.07 36.09 -51.52
CA GLU A 25 66.93 36.45 -52.67
C GLU A 25 66.90 35.35 -53.78
N LEU A 26 67.71 35.53 -54.84
CA LEU A 26 68.01 34.64 -55.99
C LEU A 26 68.27 33.15 -55.61
N CYS A 27 68.09 32.16 -56.50
CA CYS A 27 68.90 31.99 -57.72
C CYS A 27 68.39 30.94 -58.74
N ARG A 28 69.12 30.78 -59.85
CA ARG A 28 68.82 29.89 -61.00
C ARG A 28 69.17 28.41 -60.73
N HIS A 29 68.34 27.52 -61.23
CA HIS A 29 68.70 26.25 -61.91
C HIS A 29 67.72 26.10 -63.09
N GLY A 30 67.97 25.30 -64.15
CA GLY A 30 69.06 24.36 -64.36
C GLY A 30 68.51 23.09 -64.99
N GLN A 31 68.45 23.06 -66.34
CA GLN A 31 68.08 21.95 -67.24
C GLN A 31 67.69 20.59 -66.62
N CYS A 32 66.52 20.05 -66.99
CA CYS A 32 66.40 18.97 -68.00
C CYS A 32 64.95 18.41 -68.06
N MET A 33 64.46 18.04 -69.24
CA MET A 33 63.28 17.15 -69.32
C MET A 33 63.70 15.69 -69.13
N ARG A 34 63.16 15.02 -68.13
CA ARG A 34 62.95 13.56 -68.19
C ARG A 34 61.58 13.22 -67.64
N ARG A 35 60.65 12.82 -68.52
CA ARG A 35 59.34 12.31 -68.13
C ARG A 35 59.51 10.98 -67.38
N THR A 36 58.95 10.89 -66.19
CA THR A 36 58.50 9.63 -65.56
C THR A 36 56.99 9.73 -65.32
N PRO A 37 56.26 8.60 -65.20
CA PRO A 37 54.80 8.59 -65.30
C PRO A 37 54.10 8.88 -63.96
N LEU A 38 52.85 9.36 -64.09
CA LEU A 38 51.70 9.07 -63.22
C LEU A 38 51.96 8.82 -61.72
N ALA A 39 51.71 9.85 -60.91
CA ALA A 39 51.40 9.63 -59.50
C ALA A 39 50.02 8.95 -59.39
N SER A 40 49.99 7.65 -59.07
CA SER A 40 48.74 6.90 -58.83
C SER A 40 48.84 5.86 -57.70
N GLU A 41 50.05 5.45 -57.27
CA GLU A 41 50.24 4.44 -56.22
C GLU A 41 50.11 4.99 -54.78
N ARG A 42 50.05 6.32 -54.59
CA ARG A 42 49.99 6.92 -53.24
C ARG A 42 48.59 6.97 -52.63
N ASP A 43 47.54 7.05 -53.45
CA ASP A 43 46.16 7.11 -52.94
C ASP A 43 45.64 5.74 -52.52
N GLU A 44 45.97 4.65 -53.22
CA GLU A 44 45.48 3.31 -52.86
C GLU A 44 45.93 2.87 -51.47
N GLY A 45 47.19 3.12 -51.10
CA GLY A 45 47.70 2.85 -49.75
C GLY A 45 47.03 3.70 -48.67
N ALA A 46 46.77 4.99 -48.95
CA ALA A 46 46.08 5.88 -48.03
C ALA A 46 44.60 5.50 -47.85
N LEU A 47 43.91 5.18 -48.96
CA LEU A 47 42.52 4.72 -48.97
C LEU A 47 42.38 3.38 -48.25
N THR A 48 43.31 2.45 -48.46
CA THR A 48 43.34 1.15 -47.78
C THR A 48 43.52 1.33 -46.27
N ALA A 49 44.46 2.17 -45.82
CA ALA A 49 44.64 2.46 -44.40
C ALA A 49 43.42 3.15 -43.76
N VAL A 50 42.71 4.00 -44.51
CA VAL A 50 41.45 4.62 -44.04
C VAL A 50 40.31 3.61 -43.96
N ILE A 51 40.21 2.67 -44.91
CA ILE A 51 39.21 1.60 -44.90
C ILE A 51 39.50 0.59 -43.78
N GLU A 52 40.77 0.22 -43.57
CA GLU A 52 41.23 -0.62 -42.47
C GLU A 52 40.93 0.04 -41.11
N PHE A 53 41.23 1.33 -40.95
CA PHE A 53 40.87 2.08 -39.75
C PHE A 53 39.36 2.15 -39.52
N LEU A 54 38.55 2.45 -40.55
CA LEU A 54 37.10 2.54 -40.43
C LEU A 54 36.45 1.18 -40.13
N SER A 55 36.94 0.09 -40.73
CA SER A 55 36.45 -1.26 -40.48
C SER A 55 36.87 -1.75 -39.09
N ALA A 56 38.11 -1.52 -38.67
CA ALA A 56 38.55 -1.80 -37.30
C ALA A 56 37.77 -0.97 -36.25
N PHE A 57 37.50 0.31 -36.53
CA PHE A 57 36.75 1.19 -35.63
C PHE A 57 35.27 0.83 -35.53
N THR A 58 34.61 0.50 -36.65
CA THR A 58 33.21 0.03 -36.64
C THR A 58 33.06 -1.34 -35.99
N LEU A 59 34.02 -2.26 -36.20
CA LEU A 59 34.06 -3.56 -35.51
C LEU A 59 34.34 -3.39 -34.00
N PHE A 60 35.25 -2.49 -33.61
CA PHE A 60 35.46 -2.10 -32.21
C PHE A 60 34.19 -1.52 -31.57
N LEU A 61 33.47 -0.62 -32.27
CA LEU A 61 32.20 -0.09 -31.78
C LEU A 61 31.12 -1.17 -31.65
N MET A 62 31.03 -2.13 -32.58
CA MET A 62 30.12 -3.28 -32.47
C MET A 62 30.47 -4.16 -31.26
N ILE A 63 31.74 -4.42 -31.00
CA ILE A 63 32.17 -5.18 -29.81
C ILE A 63 31.85 -4.38 -28.53
N LEU A 64 32.10 -3.07 -28.52
CA LEU A 64 31.84 -2.22 -27.36
C LEU A 64 30.35 -2.14 -27.04
N THR A 65 29.47 -1.96 -28.02
CA THR A 65 28.01 -1.95 -27.79
C THR A 65 27.50 -3.32 -27.38
N ALA A 66 27.94 -4.41 -28.04
CA ALA A 66 27.57 -5.76 -27.66
C ALA A 66 28.03 -6.11 -26.23
N PHE A 67 29.22 -5.68 -25.82
CA PHE A 67 29.73 -5.89 -24.46
C PHE A 67 28.95 -5.08 -23.42
N LEU A 68 28.62 -3.80 -23.71
CA LEU A 68 27.82 -2.98 -22.80
C LEU A 68 26.39 -3.53 -22.65
N SER A 69 25.75 -3.97 -23.73
CA SER A 69 24.45 -4.64 -23.66
C SER A 69 24.52 -5.98 -22.91
N LEU A 70 25.59 -6.76 -23.05
CA LEU A 70 25.78 -7.99 -22.29
C LEU A 70 26.00 -7.71 -20.79
N ALA A 71 26.76 -6.66 -20.45
CA ALA A 71 26.97 -6.25 -19.06
C ALA A 71 25.65 -5.81 -18.40
N GLN A 72 24.80 -5.05 -19.11
CA GLN A 72 23.45 -4.68 -18.67
C GLN A 72 22.55 -5.92 -18.48
N LEU A 73 22.67 -6.94 -19.34
CA LEU A 73 21.95 -8.20 -19.19
C LEU A 73 22.46 -9.09 -18.04
N GLN A 74 23.72 -8.93 -17.61
CA GLN A 74 24.32 -9.74 -16.54
C GLN A 74 24.28 -9.09 -15.15
N MET A 75 24.28 -7.76 -15.07
CA MET A 75 24.16 -7.01 -13.81
C MET A 75 22.76 -6.47 -13.55
N GLY A 76 21.86 -6.51 -14.53
CA GLY A 76 20.51 -5.96 -14.43
C GLY A 76 20.50 -4.43 -14.50
N SER A 77 19.43 -3.82 -13.98
CA SER A 77 19.37 -2.38 -13.76
C SER A 77 20.08 -2.07 -12.45
N ASN A 78 21.13 -1.24 -12.49
CA ASN A 78 21.74 -0.67 -11.28
C ASN A 78 20.85 0.46 -10.73
N ASP A 79 19.64 0.10 -10.31
CA ASP A 79 18.65 1.00 -9.74
C ASP A 79 18.61 0.82 -8.21
N PRO A 80 19.04 1.82 -7.43
CA PRO A 80 19.23 1.69 -5.99
C PRO A 80 17.91 1.56 -5.22
N ASP A 81 16.78 1.91 -5.82
CA ASP A 81 15.47 1.84 -5.19
C ASP A 81 14.82 0.47 -5.45
N VAL A 82 15.03 -0.11 -6.65
CA VAL A 82 14.74 -1.54 -6.92
C VAL A 82 15.60 -2.46 -6.04
N ASP A 83 16.90 -2.18 -5.91
CA ASP A 83 17.84 -2.90 -5.00
C ASP A 83 17.39 -2.87 -3.52
N ARG A 84 16.62 -1.86 -3.11
CA ARG A 84 16.01 -1.80 -1.77
C ARG A 84 14.78 -2.69 -1.69
N LEU A 85 13.88 -2.63 -2.67
CA LEU A 85 12.64 -3.43 -2.68
C LEU A 85 12.93 -4.93 -2.74
N ASP A 86 13.85 -5.37 -3.61
CA ASP A 86 14.27 -6.78 -3.70
C ASP A 86 14.87 -7.28 -2.38
N ARG A 87 15.68 -6.43 -1.73
CA ARG A 87 16.24 -6.69 -0.40
C ARG A 87 15.17 -6.72 0.68
N ALA A 88 14.20 -5.81 0.64
CA ALA A 88 13.13 -5.68 1.63
C ALA A 88 12.17 -6.88 1.55
N ALA A 89 11.74 -7.28 0.36
CA ALA A 89 10.94 -8.49 0.15
C ALA A 89 11.70 -9.76 0.57
N SER A 90 12.98 -9.89 0.19
CA SER A 90 13.81 -11.05 0.54
C SER A 90 14.08 -11.18 2.05
N LEU A 91 14.49 -10.09 2.70
CA LEU A 91 14.75 -10.07 4.16
C LEU A 91 13.47 -10.12 4.99
N GLY A 92 12.39 -9.48 4.54
CA GLY A 92 11.09 -9.54 5.20
C GLY A 92 10.52 -10.95 5.17
N LEU A 93 10.58 -11.63 4.01
CA LEU A 93 10.18 -13.03 3.90
C LEU A 93 11.06 -13.93 4.76
N ASP A 94 12.39 -13.73 4.78
CA ASP A 94 13.26 -14.55 5.62
C ASP A 94 12.96 -14.36 7.11
N ARG A 95 12.83 -13.11 7.59
CA ARG A 95 12.38 -12.79 8.96
C ARG A 95 11.06 -13.45 9.34
N LEU A 96 10.10 -13.46 8.42
CA LEU A 96 8.78 -14.08 8.59
C LEU A 96 8.84 -15.62 8.61
N THR A 97 9.85 -16.20 7.97
CA THR A 97 9.93 -17.65 7.70
C THR A 97 11.26 -18.29 8.13
N SER A 98 11.94 -17.70 9.12
CA SER A 98 13.17 -18.23 9.74
C SER A 98 12.93 -18.84 11.13
N GLY A 99 11.78 -18.59 11.76
CA GLY A 99 11.48 -19.05 13.12
C GLY A 99 10.14 -18.55 13.66
N GLU A 100 10.01 -18.59 14.98
CA GLU A 100 8.75 -18.38 15.73
C GLU A 100 8.33 -16.91 15.82
N GLY A 101 9.23 -15.97 15.55
CA GLY A 101 9.02 -14.53 15.74
C GLY A 101 9.29 -14.09 17.18
N TRP A 102 9.00 -12.82 17.48
CA TRP A 102 9.23 -12.24 18.80
C TRP A 102 8.32 -11.02 19.03
N PHE A 103 7.81 -10.85 20.24
CA PHE A 103 7.02 -9.70 20.66
C PHE A 103 7.59 -9.08 21.93
N VAL A 104 7.72 -7.76 21.92
CA VAL A 104 8.12 -6.92 23.07
C VAL A 104 6.92 -6.05 23.44
N PRO A 105 6.26 -6.28 24.59
CA PRO A 105 5.12 -5.46 25.02
C PRO A 105 5.53 -4.02 25.35
N TYR A 106 4.54 -3.13 25.37
CA TYR A 106 4.71 -1.74 25.81
C TYR A 106 4.18 -1.57 27.24
N ALA A 107 4.90 -0.80 28.05
CA ALA A 107 4.50 -0.35 29.38
C ALA A 107 5.01 1.09 29.57
N ASP A 108 6.01 1.32 30.44
CA ASP A 108 6.76 2.59 30.49
C ASP A 108 7.83 2.66 29.37
N GLY A 109 7.45 2.28 28.14
CA GLY A 109 8.35 1.97 27.02
C GLY A 109 8.37 0.48 26.65
N LEU A 110 9.34 0.07 25.81
CA LEU A 110 9.48 -1.33 25.38
C LEU A 110 10.02 -2.22 26.51
N ASP A 111 9.18 -3.15 26.99
CA ASP A 111 9.53 -4.07 28.07
C ASP A 111 10.17 -5.35 27.52
N TYR A 112 11.49 -5.30 27.38
CA TYR A 112 12.31 -6.45 26.98
C TYR A 112 12.37 -7.59 28.01
N ALA A 113 11.90 -7.39 29.25
CA ALA A 113 11.90 -8.44 30.28
C ALA A 113 10.67 -9.35 30.20
N ASN A 114 9.52 -8.81 29.75
CA ASN A 114 8.29 -9.56 29.49
C ASN A 114 8.09 -9.93 28.00
N ALA A 115 9.16 -9.84 27.20
CA ALA A 115 9.12 -10.19 25.78
C ALA A 115 9.11 -11.72 25.54
N SER A 116 8.39 -12.18 24.51
CA SER A 116 8.15 -13.61 24.24
C SER A 116 8.11 -13.96 22.75
N ALA A 117 8.35 -15.24 22.42
CA ALA A 117 8.08 -15.81 21.10
C ALA A 117 6.58 -16.08 20.87
N ASP A 118 5.75 -16.06 21.91
CA ASP A 118 4.32 -16.38 21.85
C ASP A 118 3.45 -15.18 21.48
N TRP A 119 3.93 -14.39 20.52
CA TRP A 119 3.24 -13.19 20.00
C TRP A 119 1.82 -13.49 19.49
N HIS A 120 1.60 -14.70 19.01
CA HIS A 120 0.30 -15.18 18.50
C HIS A 120 -0.79 -15.30 19.58
N LEU A 121 -0.43 -15.22 20.87
CA LEU A 121 -1.38 -15.22 21.99
C LEU A 121 -1.74 -13.81 22.49
N ALA A 122 -1.17 -12.76 21.92
CA ALA A 122 -1.44 -11.37 22.30
C ALA A 122 -2.67 -10.80 21.55
N SER A 123 -3.37 -9.86 22.19
CA SER A 123 -4.47 -9.11 21.56
C SER A 123 -3.97 -8.11 20.53
N ALA A 124 -4.87 -7.67 19.64
CA ALA A 124 -4.53 -6.73 18.58
C ALA A 124 -4.00 -5.39 19.12
N ASP A 125 -4.58 -4.85 20.19
CA ASP A 125 -4.09 -3.65 20.86
C ASP A 125 -2.68 -3.84 21.44
N ALA A 126 -2.42 -4.95 22.13
CA ALA A 126 -1.11 -5.24 22.71
C ALA A 126 -0.02 -5.37 21.63
N LEU A 127 -0.35 -6.00 20.49
CA LEU A 127 0.54 -6.13 19.33
C LEU A 127 0.78 -4.79 18.60
N HIS A 128 -0.17 -3.85 18.67
CA HIS A 128 -0.06 -2.52 18.08
C HIS A 128 0.67 -1.50 18.96
N GLU A 129 0.51 -1.56 20.29
CA GLU A 129 1.24 -0.71 21.23
C GLU A 129 2.70 -1.16 21.39
N GLY A 130 2.95 -2.48 21.40
CA GLY A 130 4.28 -3.06 21.49
C GLY A 130 5.05 -3.11 20.17
N ARG A 131 6.08 -3.95 20.12
CA ARG A 131 6.83 -4.28 18.90
C ARG A 131 6.79 -5.78 18.65
N VAL A 132 6.05 -6.19 17.63
CA VAL A 132 6.06 -7.55 17.10
C VAL A 132 7.00 -7.66 15.89
N GLN A 133 7.78 -8.74 15.81
CA GLN A 133 8.33 -9.29 14.58
C GLN A 133 7.61 -10.63 14.35
N PRO A 134 6.62 -10.71 13.44
CA PRO A 134 5.92 -11.96 13.17
C PRO A 134 6.86 -13.02 12.61
N GLY A 135 6.64 -14.27 13.00
CA GLY A 135 7.35 -15.44 12.49
C GLY A 135 6.41 -16.64 12.47
N LEU A 136 6.35 -17.33 11.33
CA LEU A 136 5.33 -18.34 11.06
C LEU A 136 5.79 -19.78 11.31
N LEU A 137 7.04 -19.99 11.74
CA LEU A 137 7.58 -21.34 11.93
C LEU A 137 7.69 -21.72 13.39
N MET A 138 7.07 -22.84 13.77
CA MET A 138 7.38 -23.56 15.00
C MET A 138 7.99 -24.92 14.64
N HIS A 139 9.06 -25.35 15.32
CA HIS A 139 9.72 -26.65 15.03
C HIS A 139 10.04 -26.90 13.53
N GLN A 140 10.45 -25.85 12.80
CA GLN A 140 10.74 -25.88 11.34
C GLN A 140 9.53 -26.14 10.42
N ARG A 141 8.30 -25.99 10.91
CA ARG A 141 7.04 -26.19 10.16
C ARG A 141 6.17 -24.95 10.26
N LEU A 142 5.31 -24.70 9.27
CA LEU A 142 4.34 -23.61 9.35
C LEU A 142 3.32 -23.91 10.45
N ASP A 143 3.22 -22.99 11.39
CA ASP A 143 2.36 -23.02 12.56
C ASP A 143 1.03 -22.29 12.23
N MET A 144 -0.08 -23.01 12.30
CA MET A 144 -1.39 -22.51 11.87
C MET A 144 -1.95 -21.46 12.84
N ASP A 145 -1.67 -21.61 14.14
CA ASP A 145 -2.14 -20.66 15.15
C ASP A 145 -1.43 -19.30 14.98
N ARG A 146 -0.19 -19.31 14.49
CA ARG A 146 0.57 -18.10 14.09
C ARG A 146 0.09 -17.48 12.78
N ILE A 147 -0.45 -18.28 11.85
CA ILE A 147 -1.07 -17.76 10.63
C ILE A 147 -2.39 -17.07 10.97
N VAL A 148 -3.26 -17.69 11.78
CA VAL A 148 -4.52 -17.09 12.24
C VAL A 148 -4.25 -15.83 13.07
N ALA A 149 -3.22 -15.82 13.92
CA ALA A 149 -2.87 -14.64 14.70
C ALA A 149 -2.36 -13.44 13.88
N LEU A 150 -2.06 -13.59 12.58
CA LEU A 150 -1.81 -12.44 11.70
C LEU A 150 -3.03 -11.50 11.64
N HIS A 151 -4.24 -12.01 11.84
CA HIS A 151 -5.45 -11.18 11.93
C HIS A 151 -5.42 -10.21 13.14
N ASN A 152 -4.61 -10.44 14.17
CA ASN A 152 -4.39 -9.47 15.25
C ASN A 152 -3.24 -8.49 14.97
N VAL A 153 -2.50 -8.64 13.87
CA VAL A 153 -1.38 -7.76 13.50
C VAL A 153 -1.88 -6.68 12.55
N THR A 154 -1.47 -5.42 12.78
CA THR A 154 -1.74 -4.30 11.86
C THR A 154 -0.70 -4.28 10.73
N GLU A 155 -1.04 -3.83 9.51
CA GLU A 155 -0.08 -3.76 8.38
C GLU A 155 1.19 -2.98 8.77
N ASP A 156 1.05 -1.87 9.47
CA ASP A 156 2.17 -1.08 10.03
C ASP A 156 3.01 -1.85 11.06
N GLY A 157 2.36 -2.59 11.96
CA GLY A 157 3.04 -3.47 12.91
C GLY A 157 3.84 -4.56 12.19
N MET A 158 3.29 -5.13 11.12
CA MET A 158 3.98 -6.12 10.29
C MET A 158 5.13 -5.50 9.50
N ALA A 159 4.95 -4.36 8.85
CA ALA A 159 6.01 -3.65 8.11
C ALA A 159 7.18 -3.26 9.04
N SER A 160 6.87 -2.69 10.21
CA SER A 160 7.88 -2.34 11.23
C SER A 160 8.56 -3.56 11.86
N GLY A 161 7.85 -4.68 11.97
CA GLY A 161 8.35 -5.95 12.48
C GLY A 161 9.26 -6.69 11.50
N LEU A 162 8.85 -6.74 10.24
CA LEU A 162 9.68 -7.24 9.12
C LEU A 162 10.82 -6.27 8.76
N GLY A 163 10.83 -5.05 9.33
CA GLY A 163 11.88 -4.07 9.19
C GLY A 163 12.00 -3.54 7.75
N LEU A 164 10.86 -3.18 7.17
CA LEU A 164 10.74 -2.38 5.95
C LEU A 164 10.95 -0.89 6.29
N ASP A 165 11.23 -0.06 5.28
CA ASP A 165 11.29 1.40 5.47
C ASP A 165 9.86 1.99 5.62
N VAL A 166 9.73 3.15 6.26
CA VAL A 166 8.42 3.75 6.62
C VAL A 166 7.52 4.08 5.43
N ASP A 167 8.13 4.35 4.27
CA ASP A 167 7.44 4.65 3.02
C ASP A 167 7.01 3.37 2.26
N MET A 168 7.38 2.17 2.72
CA MET A 168 7.01 0.91 2.06
C MET A 168 5.71 0.32 2.61
N SER A 169 4.88 -0.20 1.72
CA SER A 169 3.71 -1.04 2.08
C SER A 169 3.92 -2.49 1.66
N LEU A 170 3.03 -3.40 2.06
CA LEU A 170 3.19 -4.83 1.76
C LEU A 170 1.87 -5.54 1.45
N ARG A 171 1.95 -6.64 0.71
CA ARG A 171 0.89 -7.66 0.61
C ARG A 171 1.46 -9.00 1.02
N LEU A 172 0.79 -9.69 1.94
CA LEU A 172 1.15 -11.05 2.38
C LEU A 172 0.05 -12.01 1.92
N THR A 173 0.41 -12.98 1.09
CA THR A 173 -0.49 -14.06 0.66
C THR A 173 0.08 -15.41 1.09
N ILE A 174 -0.71 -16.18 1.84
CA ILE A 174 -0.39 -17.55 2.26
C ILE A 174 -1.47 -18.47 1.67
N VAL A 175 -1.06 -19.43 0.83
CA VAL A 175 -1.99 -20.25 0.05
C VAL A 175 -1.54 -21.71 -0.01
N VAL A 176 -2.50 -22.63 0.07
CA VAL A 176 -2.29 -24.06 -0.21
C VAL A 176 -2.19 -24.24 -1.73
N ALA A 177 -0.97 -24.21 -2.27
CA ALA A 177 -0.74 -24.30 -3.71
C ALA A 177 -1.04 -25.69 -4.29
N GLU A 178 -0.78 -26.75 -3.53
CA GLU A 178 -1.14 -28.14 -3.86
C GLU A 178 -1.59 -28.86 -2.58
N SER A 179 -2.52 -29.81 -2.67
CA SER A 179 -2.93 -30.67 -1.54
C SER A 179 -3.37 -32.04 -2.05
N THR A 180 -3.07 -33.09 -1.28
CA THR A 180 -3.61 -34.44 -1.51
C THR A 180 -5.09 -34.57 -1.09
N GLN A 181 -5.64 -33.58 -0.37
CA GLN A 181 -7.05 -33.55 0.02
C GLN A 181 -7.91 -32.84 -1.04
N ALA A 182 -9.01 -33.47 -1.43
CA ALA A 182 -9.95 -32.89 -2.39
C ALA A 182 -10.58 -31.61 -1.83
N GLY A 183 -10.48 -30.51 -2.58
CA GLY A 183 -11.02 -29.19 -2.18
C GLY A 183 -10.08 -28.31 -1.35
N ARG A 184 -8.88 -28.79 -0.97
CA ARG A 184 -7.87 -27.99 -0.25
C ARG A 184 -6.86 -27.26 -1.15
N ALA A 185 -6.69 -27.69 -2.40
CA ALA A 185 -5.84 -26.96 -3.34
C ALA A 185 -6.47 -25.60 -3.68
N SER A 186 -5.63 -24.56 -3.74
CA SER A 186 -6.00 -23.15 -3.87
C SER A 186 -6.76 -22.53 -2.68
N THR A 187 -6.82 -23.19 -1.53
CA THR A 187 -7.32 -22.54 -0.30
C THR A 187 -6.36 -21.45 0.16
N VAL A 188 -6.83 -20.21 0.24
CA VAL A 188 -6.13 -19.10 0.90
C VAL A 188 -6.20 -19.31 2.42
N LEU A 189 -5.06 -19.13 3.09
CA LEU A 189 -4.92 -19.19 4.55
C LEU A 189 -4.74 -17.79 5.17
N PHE A 190 -4.29 -16.82 4.38
CA PHE A 190 -4.18 -15.40 4.70
C PHE A 190 -3.95 -14.60 3.40
N GLU A 191 -4.63 -13.47 3.18
CA GLU A 191 -4.34 -12.52 2.10
C GLU A 191 -4.62 -11.07 2.55
N GLY A 192 -3.63 -10.44 3.20
CA GLY A 192 -3.75 -9.10 3.77
C GLY A 192 -2.73 -8.10 3.23
N GLY A 193 -3.10 -6.82 3.27
CA GLY A 193 -2.20 -5.67 3.03
C GLY A 193 -2.60 -4.79 1.84
N THR A 194 -1.72 -3.86 1.50
CA THR A 194 -1.93 -2.89 0.40
C THR A 194 -2.02 -3.58 -0.96
N GLU A 195 -2.78 -3.00 -1.89
CA GLU A 195 -2.88 -3.49 -3.27
C GLU A 195 -1.76 -2.92 -4.15
N ARG A 196 -1.07 -3.81 -4.89
CA ARG A 196 -0.08 -3.47 -5.94
C ARG A 196 -0.55 -2.37 -6.89
N GLY A 197 -1.84 -2.33 -7.22
CA GLY A 197 -2.43 -1.34 -8.13
C GLY A 197 -2.34 0.11 -7.63
N THR A 198 -1.99 0.32 -6.36
CA THR A 198 -1.82 1.66 -5.76
C THR A 198 -0.37 2.16 -5.76
N ALA A 199 0.60 1.33 -6.17
CA ALA A 199 2.03 1.59 -6.06
C ALA A 199 2.74 1.74 -7.43
N PRO A 200 3.76 2.60 -7.56
CA PRO A 200 4.56 2.76 -8.76
C PRO A 200 5.54 1.59 -9.01
N SER A 201 6.09 0.99 -7.96
CA SER A 201 7.07 -0.08 -8.05
C SER A 201 6.98 -1.07 -6.87
N SER A 202 7.64 -2.22 -6.99
CA SER A 202 7.39 -3.39 -6.14
C SER A 202 8.44 -4.48 -6.30
N SER A 203 8.63 -5.31 -5.28
CA SER A 203 9.27 -6.63 -5.41
C SER A 203 8.44 -7.73 -4.75
N THR A 204 8.69 -9.00 -5.13
CA THR A 204 7.96 -10.17 -4.63
C THR A 204 8.93 -11.30 -4.30
N ALA A 205 8.90 -11.78 -3.05
CA ALA A 205 9.62 -12.97 -2.61
C ALA A 205 8.63 -14.06 -2.19
N TYR A 206 8.98 -15.33 -2.37
CA TYR A 206 8.16 -16.44 -1.87
C TYR A 206 8.99 -17.61 -1.33
N ARG A 207 8.45 -18.30 -0.32
CA ARG A 207 8.99 -19.55 0.25
C ARG A 207 7.87 -20.59 0.27
N SER A 208 8.18 -21.84 -0.09
CA SER A 208 7.18 -22.92 -0.12
C SER A 208 7.57 -24.02 0.85
N PHE A 209 6.58 -24.59 1.53
CA PHE A 209 6.69 -25.58 2.58
C PHE A 209 5.88 -26.82 2.21
N GLN A 210 6.48 -28.00 2.35
CA GLN A 210 5.82 -29.29 2.14
C GLN A 210 5.52 -29.90 3.50
N GLN A 211 4.25 -29.90 3.92
CA GLN A 211 3.82 -30.51 5.19
C GLN A 211 2.44 -31.16 5.06
N ASP A 212 2.25 -32.31 5.72
CA ASP A 212 0.99 -33.05 5.85
C ASP A 212 0.25 -33.43 4.55
N GLY A 213 0.97 -33.45 3.43
CA GLY A 213 0.42 -33.70 2.10
C GLY A 213 0.03 -32.44 1.34
N GLU A 214 0.44 -31.26 1.82
CA GLU A 214 0.14 -29.95 1.24
C GLU A 214 1.43 -29.16 0.95
N LEU A 215 1.46 -28.50 -0.21
CA LEU A 215 2.45 -27.50 -0.59
C LEU A 215 1.89 -26.12 -0.26
N ILE A 216 2.25 -25.57 0.89
CA ILE A 216 1.86 -24.22 1.30
C ILE A 216 2.90 -23.24 0.77
N ARG A 217 2.46 -22.12 0.17
CA ARG A 217 3.32 -21.04 -0.30
C ARG A 217 3.04 -19.77 0.48
N VAL A 218 4.08 -19.22 1.11
CA VAL A 218 4.11 -17.87 1.67
C VAL A 218 4.69 -16.95 0.62
N ILE A 219 3.96 -15.90 0.24
CA ILE A 219 4.34 -14.87 -0.72
C ILE A 219 4.33 -13.54 0.00
N LEU A 220 5.46 -12.84 0.04
CA LEU A 220 5.54 -11.46 0.51
C LEU A 220 5.84 -10.56 -0.69
N GLU A 221 4.91 -9.65 -0.97
CA GLU A 221 5.11 -8.53 -1.88
C GLU A 221 5.40 -7.27 -1.06
N VAL A 222 6.38 -6.49 -1.47
CA VAL A 222 6.72 -5.18 -0.87
C VAL A 222 6.61 -4.12 -1.95
N HIS A 223 5.98 -2.99 -1.62
CA HIS A 223 5.67 -1.90 -2.54
C HIS A 223 6.40 -0.62 -2.14
N ASP A 224 6.73 0.19 -3.14
CA ASP A 224 7.33 1.52 -3.00
C ASP A 224 6.23 2.57 -2.80
N GLY A 225 5.78 2.72 -1.55
CA GLY A 225 4.52 3.40 -1.26
C GLY A 225 3.28 2.61 -1.67
N GLY A 226 2.13 3.23 -1.51
CA GLY A 226 0.82 2.65 -1.80
C GLY A 226 -0.28 3.34 -0.98
N ARG A 227 -1.54 3.13 -1.34
CA ARG A 227 -2.69 3.57 -0.53
C ARG A 227 -3.24 2.36 0.22
N LYS A 228 -2.90 2.29 1.51
CA LYS A 228 -3.39 1.25 2.45
C LYS A 228 -4.91 1.16 2.39
N ASN A 229 -5.43 -0.01 2.08
CA ASN A 229 -6.86 -0.24 1.91
C ASN A 229 -7.54 -0.51 3.27
N ASN A 230 -7.41 0.43 4.20
CA ASN A 230 -8.08 0.37 5.50
C ASN A 230 -9.57 0.70 5.30
N VAL A 231 -10.37 -0.29 4.89
CA VAL A 231 -11.84 -0.16 4.77
C VAL A 231 -12.50 -0.87 5.97
N LEU A 232 -13.40 -0.17 6.64
CA LEU A 232 -14.30 -0.74 7.65
C LEU A 232 -15.73 -0.52 7.17
N HIS A 233 -16.63 -1.46 7.45
CA HIS A 233 -18.04 -1.34 7.10
C HIS A 233 -18.89 -1.04 8.34
N LEU A 234 -19.96 -0.26 8.16
CA LEU A 234 -21.07 -0.18 9.09
C LEU A 234 -22.09 -1.26 8.66
N THR A 235 -22.29 -2.30 9.46
CA THR A 235 -23.22 -3.40 9.11
C THR A 235 -24.62 -3.15 9.64
N GLU A 236 -24.75 -2.63 10.86
CA GLU A 236 -26.04 -2.37 11.51
C GLU A 236 -25.99 -1.13 12.42
N VAL A 237 -27.10 -0.38 12.51
CA VAL A 237 -27.21 0.83 13.35
C VAL A 237 -28.52 0.88 14.12
N MET A 238 -28.42 0.87 15.45
CA MET A 238 -29.51 1.07 16.41
C MET A 238 -29.47 2.48 16.98
N ALA A 239 -30.15 3.41 16.32
CA ALA A 239 -30.31 4.78 16.78
C ALA A 239 -31.57 5.00 17.66
N ARG A 240 -32.35 3.94 17.95
CA ARG A 240 -33.59 4.04 18.76
C ARG A 240 -33.92 2.77 19.57
N PRO A 241 -33.07 2.40 20.54
CA PRO A 241 -33.22 1.18 21.33
C PRO A 241 -34.57 1.09 22.05
N SER A 242 -35.10 -0.13 22.19
CA SER A 242 -36.26 -0.38 23.03
C SER A 242 -35.90 -0.30 24.53
N SER A 243 -36.93 -0.22 25.38
CA SER A 243 -36.80 -0.45 26.83
C SER A 243 -35.81 0.44 27.59
N SER A 244 -35.40 1.59 27.02
CA SER A 244 -34.34 2.46 27.56
C SER A 244 -32.93 1.80 27.58
N GLY A 245 -32.63 0.93 26.61
CA GLY A 245 -31.27 0.44 26.38
C GLY A 245 -30.32 1.49 25.77
N PRO A 246 -29.04 1.11 25.52
CA PRO A 246 -28.08 1.92 24.79
C PRO A 246 -28.31 1.92 23.27
N GLU A 247 -27.96 3.04 22.62
CA GLU A 247 -27.74 3.08 21.17
C GLU A 247 -26.48 2.28 20.82
N TRP A 248 -26.43 1.73 19.59
CA TRP A 248 -25.24 1.03 19.11
C TRP A 248 -25.08 1.07 17.59
N ILE A 249 -23.86 0.84 17.16
CA ILE A 249 -23.39 0.75 15.77
C ILE A 249 -22.54 -0.53 15.69
N GLU A 250 -22.82 -1.38 14.72
CA GLU A 250 -21.99 -2.54 14.41
C GLU A 250 -21.01 -2.20 13.27
N VAL A 251 -19.75 -2.61 13.45
CA VAL A 251 -18.62 -2.28 12.58
C VAL A 251 -17.84 -3.55 12.23
N GLU A 252 -17.77 -3.89 10.95
CA GLU A 252 -16.97 -5.00 10.43
C GLU A 252 -15.58 -4.51 9.99
N ASN A 253 -14.54 -5.28 10.30
CA ASN A 253 -13.26 -5.21 9.60
C ASN A 253 -13.14 -6.38 8.59
N PRO A 254 -13.47 -6.16 7.30
CA PRO A 254 -13.40 -7.18 6.25
C PRO A 254 -11.96 -7.50 5.79
N ASN A 255 -10.94 -6.78 6.27
CA ASN A 255 -9.56 -6.99 5.86
C ASN A 255 -8.91 -8.11 6.67
N ASP A 256 -7.92 -8.79 6.09
CA ASP A 256 -7.17 -9.83 6.79
C ASP A 256 -6.20 -9.27 7.85
N PHE A 257 -5.76 -8.01 7.75
CA PHE A 257 -4.99 -7.35 8.83
C PHE A 257 -5.90 -6.60 9.80
N ALA A 258 -5.42 -6.43 11.03
CA ALA A 258 -6.04 -5.56 12.01
C ALA A 258 -5.97 -4.08 11.57
N VAL A 259 -7.04 -3.33 11.82
CA VAL A 259 -7.15 -1.90 11.53
C VAL A 259 -7.09 -1.11 12.84
N ALA A 260 -6.06 -0.27 12.99
CA ALA A 260 -6.00 0.67 14.10
C ALA A 260 -7.03 1.79 13.92
N LEU A 261 -7.80 2.10 14.97
CA LEU A 261 -8.87 3.10 14.95
C LEU A 261 -8.36 4.54 14.96
N LYS A 262 -7.07 4.77 15.22
CA LYS A 262 -6.46 6.10 15.18
C LYS A 262 -6.59 6.75 13.80
N GLY A 263 -7.32 7.86 13.73
CA GLY A 263 -7.60 8.59 12.47
C GLY A 263 -8.95 8.25 11.83
N TRP A 264 -9.65 7.24 12.36
CA TRP A 264 -11.07 7.03 12.06
C TRP A 264 -11.94 8.01 12.86
N SER A 265 -13.08 8.37 12.29
CA SER A 265 -14.05 9.24 12.95
C SER A 265 -15.48 8.89 12.57
N LEU A 266 -16.40 9.13 13.49
CA LEU A 266 -17.85 9.01 13.27
C LEU A 266 -18.44 10.41 13.29
N ASN A 267 -19.18 10.77 12.25
CA ASN A 267 -19.96 12.01 12.20
C ASN A 267 -21.44 11.72 12.03
N HIS A 268 -22.22 12.03 13.05
CA HIS A 268 -23.67 12.06 13.00
C HIS A 268 -24.15 13.50 12.73
N THR A 269 -25.11 13.68 11.83
CA THR A 269 -25.75 14.97 11.54
C THR A 269 -27.26 14.84 11.42
N SER A 270 -28.00 15.86 11.87
CA SER A 270 -29.48 15.90 11.82
C SER A 270 -29.97 17.35 11.71
N GLY A 271 -30.36 17.76 10.50
CA GLY A 271 -30.87 19.11 10.23
C GLY A 271 -29.80 20.19 10.42
N SER A 272 -29.68 20.73 11.63
CA SER A 272 -28.64 21.70 12.02
C SER A 272 -27.76 21.25 13.18
N SER A 273 -27.99 20.06 13.76
CA SER A 273 -27.06 19.45 14.72
C SER A 273 -26.00 18.61 14.00
N SER A 274 -24.81 18.54 14.59
CA SER A 274 -23.68 17.72 14.13
C SER A 274 -22.86 17.30 15.34
N SER A 275 -22.64 15.99 15.48
CA SER A 275 -21.77 15.36 16.47
C SER A 275 -20.61 14.69 15.72
N ASN A 276 -19.37 14.89 16.15
CA ASN A 276 -18.19 14.32 15.49
C ASN A 276 -17.22 13.78 16.54
N LEU A 277 -16.93 12.47 16.46
CA LEU A 277 -15.99 11.78 17.33
C LEU A 277 -14.78 11.35 16.50
N LEU A 278 -13.57 11.76 16.90
CA LEU A 278 -12.31 11.24 16.39
C LEU A 278 -11.82 10.12 17.31
N LEU A 279 -11.63 8.93 16.76
CA LEU A 279 -11.04 7.80 17.46
C LEU A 279 -9.51 7.96 17.49
N GLN A 280 -8.92 7.79 18.68
CA GLN A 280 -7.50 8.11 18.94
C GLN A 280 -6.64 6.86 19.23
N SER A 281 -7.29 5.76 19.60
CA SER A 281 -6.69 4.50 20.08
C SER A 281 -7.68 3.34 19.86
N GLY A 282 -7.23 2.11 20.10
CA GLY A 282 -8.00 0.88 19.88
C GLY A 282 -7.72 0.26 18.50
N VAL A 283 -7.85 -1.06 18.40
CA VAL A 283 -7.57 -1.84 17.19
C VAL A 283 -8.67 -2.87 16.96
N LEU A 284 -9.21 -2.91 15.74
CA LEU A 284 -10.13 -3.98 15.32
C LEU A 284 -9.33 -5.07 14.60
N SER A 285 -9.43 -6.32 15.05
CA SER A 285 -8.80 -7.47 14.40
C SER A 285 -9.28 -7.64 12.95
N GLY A 286 -8.48 -8.25 12.09
CA GLY A 286 -8.90 -8.69 10.76
C GLY A 286 -10.02 -9.74 10.83
N GLN A 287 -10.87 -9.77 9.81
CA GLN A 287 -12.07 -10.63 9.72
C GLN A 287 -12.96 -10.59 10.99
N SER A 288 -13.09 -9.42 11.65
CA SER A 288 -13.75 -9.32 12.95
C SER A 288 -14.92 -8.33 12.99
N LEU A 289 -15.91 -8.67 13.81
CA LEU A 289 -17.11 -7.88 14.06
C LEU A 289 -16.98 -7.13 15.39
N SER A 290 -17.36 -5.86 15.39
CA SER A 290 -17.13 -4.94 16.50
C SER A 290 -18.39 -4.16 16.85
N LEU A 291 -18.76 -4.12 18.13
CA LEU A 291 -19.98 -3.46 18.59
C LEU A 291 -19.65 -2.18 19.36
N PHE A 292 -19.98 -1.03 18.77
CA PHE A 292 -19.80 0.27 19.38
C PHE A 292 -21.12 0.67 20.06
N THR A 293 -21.11 1.01 21.35
CA THR A 293 -22.35 1.15 22.16
C THR A 293 -22.32 2.34 23.12
N GLY A 294 -23.50 2.86 23.47
CA GLY A 294 -23.69 3.90 24.49
C GLY A 294 -23.59 3.40 25.95
N ASP A 295 -23.60 2.09 26.20
CA ASP A 295 -23.32 1.49 27.52
C ASP A 295 -22.90 0.01 27.39
N ALA A 296 -21.59 -0.23 27.39
CA ALA A 296 -21.01 -1.58 27.33
C ALA A 296 -21.33 -2.47 28.55
N SER A 297 -21.94 -1.93 29.62
CA SER A 297 -22.33 -2.70 30.80
C SER A 297 -23.77 -3.26 30.75
N SER A 298 -24.63 -2.73 29.86
CA SER A 298 -26.00 -3.21 29.65
C SER A 298 -26.30 -3.68 28.21
N GLN A 299 -25.42 -3.37 27.26
CA GLN A 299 -25.47 -3.87 25.88
C GLN A 299 -25.42 -5.41 25.80
N ALA A 300 -26.26 -6.01 24.95
CA ALA A 300 -26.06 -7.38 24.50
C ALA A 300 -25.04 -7.39 23.34
N VAL A 301 -24.02 -8.24 23.41
CA VAL A 301 -22.81 -8.15 22.56
C VAL A 301 -22.65 -9.28 21.54
N GLY A 302 -23.55 -10.26 21.53
CA GLY A 302 -23.54 -11.40 20.61
C GLY A 302 -22.18 -12.13 20.57
N ASN A 303 -21.66 -12.30 19.35
CA ASN A 303 -20.33 -12.83 19.04
C ASN A 303 -19.30 -11.72 18.72
N ALA A 304 -19.58 -10.45 19.05
CA ALA A 304 -18.68 -9.34 18.72
C ALA A 304 -17.29 -9.57 19.36
N THR A 305 -16.25 -9.47 18.53
CA THR A 305 -14.85 -9.65 18.94
C THR A 305 -14.37 -8.46 19.77
N HIS A 306 -14.87 -7.26 19.45
CA HIS A 306 -14.52 -6.00 20.09
C HIS A 306 -15.77 -5.26 20.55
N VAL A 307 -15.75 -4.66 21.75
CA VAL A 307 -16.86 -3.87 22.29
C VAL A 307 -16.33 -2.51 22.74
N VAL A 308 -16.87 -1.43 22.18
CA VAL A 308 -16.33 -0.06 22.36
C VAL A 308 -17.39 0.86 22.95
N ASP A 309 -17.12 1.40 24.13
CA ASP A 309 -18.00 2.36 24.83
C ASP A 309 -17.85 3.78 24.24
N LEU A 310 -18.80 4.16 23.39
CA LEU A 310 -18.93 5.52 22.86
C LEU A 310 -19.87 6.43 23.67
N GLY A 311 -20.52 5.88 24.71
CA GLY A 311 -21.31 6.66 25.67
C GLY A 311 -20.41 7.45 26.62
N SER A 312 -19.31 6.83 27.07
CA SER A 312 -18.22 7.50 27.79
C SER A 312 -17.61 8.68 27.02
N LEU A 313 -17.67 8.62 25.69
CA LEU A 313 -17.19 9.64 24.75
C LEU A 313 -18.29 10.63 24.34
N GLY A 314 -19.53 10.45 24.80
CA GLY A 314 -20.67 11.31 24.52
C GLY A 314 -21.14 11.32 23.06
N PHE A 315 -20.87 10.26 22.30
CA PHE A 315 -21.30 10.12 20.90
C PHE A 315 -22.55 9.25 20.75
N LEU A 316 -22.65 8.16 21.51
CA LEU A 316 -23.83 7.29 21.55
C LEU A 316 -24.65 7.50 22.83
N GLY A 317 -25.96 7.40 22.68
CA GLY A 317 -26.96 7.60 23.72
C GLY A 317 -27.25 6.37 24.56
N VAL A 318 -27.88 6.60 25.71
CA VAL A 318 -28.45 5.53 26.56
C VAL A 318 -29.70 6.02 27.29
N GLY A 319 -30.75 5.19 27.23
CA GLY A 319 -31.97 5.33 28.01
C GLY A 319 -32.90 6.48 27.62
N GLN A 320 -32.55 7.70 28.01
CA GLN A 320 -33.29 8.95 27.73
C GLN A 320 -32.37 10.07 27.23
N LEU A 321 -31.09 9.77 27.00
CA LEU A 321 -30.12 10.64 26.35
C LEU A 321 -29.90 10.07 24.94
N ASP A 322 -30.39 10.78 23.93
CA ASP A 322 -30.16 10.45 22.52
C ASP A 322 -28.78 10.97 22.08
N GLY A 323 -27.97 10.14 21.41
CA GLY A 323 -26.74 10.54 20.72
C GLY A 323 -26.94 10.62 19.20
N LEU A 324 -27.70 9.66 18.66
CA LEU A 324 -28.17 9.59 17.29
C LEU A 324 -29.61 10.14 17.16
N ALA A 325 -29.98 10.61 15.97
CA ALA A 325 -31.25 11.32 15.78
C ALA A 325 -32.44 10.38 15.54
N ASN A 326 -33.30 10.28 16.54
CA ASN A 326 -34.52 9.44 16.63
C ASN A 326 -35.58 9.52 15.48
N GLY A 327 -35.39 10.31 14.42
CA GLY A 327 -36.41 10.48 13.37
C GLY A 327 -35.90 10.85 11.96
N GLN A 328 -34.75 11.51 11.84
CA GLN A 328 -34.01 11.67 10.59
C GLN A 328 -32.55 11.93 10.95
N GLY A 329 -31.61 11.24 10.31
CA GLY A 329 -30.19 11.45 10.55
C GLY A 329 -29.32 10.91 9.44
N THR A 330 -28.06 11.33 9.46
CA THR A 330 -26.99 10.83 8.61
C THR A 330 -25.82 10.49 9.50
N LEU A 331 -25.32 9.25 9.44
CA LEU A 331 -24.10 8.81 10.10
C LEU A 331 -23.07 8.47 9.02
N SER A 332 -21.95 9.19 9.00
CA SER A 332 -20.78 8.88 8.17
C SER A 332 -19.68 8.27 9.02
N LEU A 333 -19.18 7.09 8.63
CA LEU A 333 -17.88 6.58 9.02
C LEU A 333 -16.81 7.19 8.11
N ARG A 334 -15.77 7.76 8.71
CA ARG A 334 -14.73 8.53 8.03
C ARG A 334 -13.34 8.05 8.40
N TYR A 335 -12.41 8.13 7.46
CA TYR A 335 -10.99 7.90 7.70
C TYR A 335 -10.17 9.12 7.27
N THR A 336 -9.13 9.43 8.04
CA THR A 336 -8.11 10.43 7.68
C THR A 336 -6.78 9.71 7.60
N GLN A 337 -6.21 9.56 6.39
CA GLN A 337 -4.86 9.02 6.23
C GLN A 337 -3.86 9.97 6.89
N LEU A 338 -2.77 9.44 7.46
CA LEU A 338 -1.87 10.19 8.37
C LEU A 338 -1.26 11.46 7.75
N ASP A 339 -1.09 11.47 6.42
CA ASP A 339 -0.52 12.58 5.63
C ASP A 339 -1.60 13.48 4.98
N GLU A 340 -2.88 13.14 5.12
CA GLU A 340 -4.01 13.94 4.64
C GLU A 340 -4.64 14.76 5.80
N ILE A 341 -5.08 15.98 5.50
CA ILE A 341 -5.68 16.90 6.50
C ILE A 341 -7.21 16.98 6.43
N THR A 342 -7.82 16.18 5.56
CA THR A 342 -9.27 16.14 5.31
C THR A 342 -9.77 14.72 5.45
N PRO A 343 -10.73 14.43 6.34
CA PRO A 343 -11.33 13.10 6.41
C PRO A 343 -12.15 12.81 5.14
N VAL A 344 -12.09 11.55 4.70
CA VAL A 344 -12.88 11.02 3.58
C VAL A 344 -14.03 10.18 4.16
N ASP A 345 -15.25 10.36 3.65
CA ASP A 345 -16.38 9.45 3.93
C ASP A 345 -16.02 8.05 3.38
N VAL A 346 -15.90 7.05 4.25
CA VAL A 346 -15.65 5.64 3.89
C VAL A 346 -16.97 4.89 3.73
N MET A 347 -17.96 5.22 4.55
CA MET A 347 -19.30 4.64 4.49
C MET A 347 -20.31 5.60 5.12
N ARG A 348 -21.58 5.53 4.69
CA ARG A 348 -22.67 6.36 5.20
C ARG A 348 -23.98 5.58 5.26
N VAL A 349 -24.75 5.83 6.31
CA VAL A 349 -26.18 5.55 6.38
C VAL A 349 -26.97 6.85 6.52
N GLU A 350 -28.10 6.94 5.83
CA GLU A 350 -29.07 8.04 5.94
C GLU A 350 -30.46 7.46 6.23
N TRP A 351 -31.15 7.97 7.23
CA TRP A 351 -32.49 7.50 7.63
C TRP A 351 -33.48 8.63 7.81
N GLY A 352 -34.77 8.32 7.71
CA GLY A 352 -35.86 9.30 7.70
C GLY A 352 -35.84 10.23 6.49
N GLY A 353 -36.53 11.37 6.59
CA GLY A 353 -36.63 12.36 5.51
C GLY A 353 -37.20 11.77 4.21
N ASN A 354 -36.38 11.67 3.16
CA ASN A 354 -36.77 11.13 1.85
C ASN A 354 -36.41 9.65 1.65
N THR A 355 -35.62 9.04 2.53
CA THR A 355 -35.09 7.67 2.39
C THR A 355 -36.16 6.58 2.57
N GLN A 356 -37.31 6.95 3.16
CA GLN A 356 -38.40 6.05 3.58
C GLN A 356 -38.04 5.13 4.78
N LEU A 357 -36.79 5.15 5.25
CA LEU A 357 -36.31 4.39 6.41
C LEU A 357 -36.72 5.09 7.72
N PHE A 358 -37.99 4.96 8.09
CA PHE A 358 -38.59 5.55 9.29
C PHE A 358 -38.56 4.59 10.50
N MET A 359 -37.35 4.33 11.01
CA MET A 359 -37.08 3.47 12.17
C MET A 359 -37.97 3.79 13.40
N VAL A 360 -38.72 2.80 13.89
CA VAL A 360 -39.47 2.88 15.16
C VAL A 360 -38.66 2.31 16.32
N THR A 361 -39.14 2.49 17.56
CA THR A 361 -38.46 2.02 18.76
C THR A 361 -38.27 0.51 18.78
N GLY A 362 -37.01 0.08 18.82
CA GLY A 362 -36.60 -1.32 18.79
C GLY A 362 -36.20 -1.86 17.42
N GLN A 363 -36.37 -1.10 16.34
CA GLN A 363 -35.81 -1.42 15.03
C GLN A 363 -34.38 -0.90 14.88
N SER A 364 -33.58 -1.54 14.03
CA SER A 364 -32.30 -1.03 13.55
C SER A 364 -32.36 -0.70 12.06
N LEU A 365 -31.25 -0.21 11.52
CA LEU A 365 -30.95 -0.11 10.09
C LEU A 365 -29.86 -1.15 9.77
N VAL A 366 -30.10 -2.05 8.82
CA VAL A 366 -29.16 -3.10 8.39
C VAL A 366 -28.69 -2.82 6.96
N TRP A 367 -27.39 -2.98 6.70
CA TRP A 367 -26.78 -2.86 5.36
C TRP A 367 -26.94 -4.15 4.55
N ASP A 368 -27.19 -4.04 3.24
CA ASP A 368 -27.39 -5.21 2.35
C ASP A 368 -26.11 -5.76 1.69
N GLY A 369 -25.00 -5.02 1.78
CA GLY A 369 -23.71 -5.39 1.21
C GLY A 369 -23.39 -4.78 -0.16
N ASP A 370 -24.33 -4.08 -0.82
CA ASP A 370 -24.14 -3.60 -2.21
C ASP A 370 -23.35 -2.27 -2.30
N ASP A 371 -23.88 -1.15 -1.79
CA ASP A 371 -23.21 0.17 -1.85
C ASP A 371 -23.04 0.83 -0.47
N ARG A 372 -21.91 1.53 -0.28
CA ARG A 372 -21.51 2.14 1.01
C ARG A 372 -22.04 3.56 1.23
N PHE A 373 -22.78 4.14 0.29
CA PHE A 373 -23.22 5.54 0.34
C PHE A 373 -24.68 5.74 -0.08
N GLU A 374 -25.27 4.84 -0.88
CA GLU A 374 -26.70 4.87 -1.20
C GLU A 374 -27.56 4.42 -0.01
N SER A 375 -28.58 5.21 0.32
CA SER A 375 -29.65 4.79 1.26
C SER A 375 -30.53 3.67 0.70
N SER A 376 -30.37 3.32 -0.58
CA SER A 376 -30.94 2.13 -1.22
C SER A 376 -30.48 0.83 -0.55
N SER A 377 -29.21 0.80 -0.11
CA SER A 377 -28.53 -0.38 0.45
C SER A 377 -28.79 -0.60 1.94
N TRP A 378 -29.83 0.01 2.48
CA TRP A 378 -30.18 -0.08 3.89
C TRP A 378 -31.65 -0.46 4.07
N ALA A 379 -31.91 -1.43 4.94
CA ALA A 379 -33.24 -1.91 5.31
C ALA A 379 -33.54 -1.66 6.79
N LEU A 380 -34.82 -1.77 7.19
CA LEU A 380 -35.21 -1.81 8.60
C LEU A 380 -35.34 -3.26 9.07
N GLU A 381 -34.72 -3.59 10.20
CA GLU A 381 -34.87 -4.90 10.85
C GLU A 381 -35.75 -4.76 12.12
N ASP A 382 -36.66 -5.71 12.32
CA ASP A 382 -37.66 -5.76 13.40
C ASP A 382 -37.18 -6.55 14.63
N SER A 383 -36.17 -7.41 14.49
CA SER A 383 -35.60 -8.28 15.52
C SER A 383 -34.06 -8.22 15.56
N PRO A 384 -33.46 -7.03 15.77
CA PRO A 384 -32.01 -6.82 15.63
C PRO A 384 -31.16 -7.60 16.65
N THR A 385 -30.00 -8.08 16.20
CA THR A 385 -29.12 -9.00 16.95
C THR A 385 -27.69 -8.46 17.08
N PRO A 386 -27.47 -7.45 17.96
CA PRO A 386 -26.19 -6.76 18.07
C PRO A 386 -25.00 -7.69 18.33
N GLY A 387 -24.02 -7.67 17.43
CA GLY A 387 -22.81 -8.46 17.51
C GLY A 387 -22.94 -9.90 17.02
N GLU A 388 -24.10 -10.34 16.50
CA GLU A 388 -24.20 -11.62 15.79
C GLU A 388 -23.80 -11.51 14.31
N GLY A 389 -23.92 -10.30 13.72
CA GLY A 389 -23.68 -10.03 12.30
C GLY A 389 -24.85 -10.42 11.39
N THR A 390 -24.83 -9.91 10.16
CA THR A 390 -25.80 -10.25 9.10
C THR A 390 -25.53 -11.64 8.52
N ALA A 391 -26.55 -12.51 8.49
CA ALA A 391 -26.45 -13.94 8.16
C ALA A 391 -26.89 -14.33 6.73
#